data_AF-A0A7S2DGJ3-F1
#
_entry.id   AF-A0A7S2DGJ3-F1
#
_cell.length_a   1.000
_cell.length_b   1.000
_cell.length_c   1.000
_cell.angle_alpha   90.00
_cell.angle_beta   90.00
_cell.angle_gamma   90.00
#
_symmetry.space_group_name_H-M   'P 1'
#
loop_
_entity.id
_entity.type
_entity.pdbx_description
1 polymer ?
#
loop_
_entity_poly.entity_id
_entity_poly.type
_entity_poly.pdbx_seq_one_letter_code
_entity_poly.pdbx_strand_id
1 'polypeptide(L)'
;EVVREVCFLLVLLLMADGLAYSGRKLCIRRFYMPKIALAAGVFMCSICMTILSYPALYSGRDTSPLLCVADWGYTLQVMYVTSGLLVLFLLTVWFVWLIACVTNTGRVLRRLPYLQTRFQQLPYRFF
;
A
#
# COMPACT_ATOMS: atom_id res chain seq x y z
N GLU A 1 -11.52 12.87 -1.33
CA GLU A 1 -10.33 12.19 -0.77
C GLU A 1 -10.49 10.67 -0.71
N VAL A 2 -11.63 10.15 -0.25
CA VAL A 2 -11.94 8.70 -0.21
C VAL A 2 -11.68 7.98 -1.55
N VAL A 3 -12.04 8.57 -2.69
CA VAL A 3 -11.79 7.98 -4.02
C VAL A 3 -10.28 7.76 -4.27
N ARG A 4 -9.42 8.69 -3.83
CA ARG A 4 -7.96 8.58 -3.95
C ARG A 4 -7.45 7.41 -3.09
N GLU A 5 -7.96 7.27 -1.88
CA GLU A 5 -7.58 6.18 -0.97
C GLU A 5 -8.02 4.82 -1.49
N VAL A 6 -9.23 4.72 -2.07
CA VAL A 6 -9.73 3.50 -2.70
C VAL A 6 -8.91 3.14 -3.93
N CYS A 7 -8.58 4.11 -4.79
CA CYS A 7 -7.68 3.88 -5.92
C CYS A 7 -6.30 3.42 -5.46
N PHE A 8 -5.76 4.01 -4.39
CA PHE A 8 -4.48 3.61 -3.81
C PHE A 8 -4.54 2.16 -3.29
N LEU A 9 -5.60 1.79 -2.57
CA LEU A 9 -5.83 0.44 -2.05
C LEU A 9 -5.96 -0.60 -3.18
N LEU A 10 -6.64 -0.24 -4.27
CA LEU A 10 -6.74 -1.07 -5.48
C LEU A 10 -5.38 -1.29 -6.13
N VAL A 11 -4.57 -0.23 -6.30
CA VAL A 11 -3.20 -0.35 -6.82
C VAL A 11 -2.35 -1.23 -5.92
N LEU A 12 -2.49 -1.07 -4.60
CA LEU A 12 -1.77 -1.87 -3.61
C LEU A 12 -2.17 -3.35 -3.65
N LEU A 13 -3.46 -3.65 -3.84
CA LEU A 13 -3.95 -5.03 -4.02
C LEU A 13 -3.48 -5.67 -5.32
N LEU A 14 -3.48 -4.91 -6.42
CA LEU A 14 -3.14 -5.38 -7.77
C LEU A 14 -1.62 -5.50 -7.99
N MET A 15 -0.81 -4.67 -7.31
CA MET A 15 0.64 -4.74 -7.40
C MET A 15 1.21 -5.92 -6.58
N ALA A 16 2.41 -6.35 -6.98
CA ALA A 16 3.16 -7.44 -6.35
C ALA A 16 2.49 -8.82 -6.41
N ASP A 17 1.71 -9.13 -7.45
CA ASP A 17 1.36 -10.52 -7.76
C ASP A 17 2.62 -11.27 -8.23
N GLY A 18 3.31 -11.87 -7.28
CA GLY A 18 4.46 -12.72 -7.52
C GLY A 18 4.04 -14.02 -8.19
N LEU A 19 4.86 -14.49 -9.13
CA LEU A 19 4.69 -15.83 -9.72
C LEU A 19 4.92 -16.88 -8.62
N ALA A 20 3.86 -17.56 -8.20
CA ALA A 20 3.97 -18.70 -7.29
C ALA A 20 4.68 -19.86 -8.01
N TYR A 21 6.00 -19.97 -7.85
CA TYR A 21 6.83 -20.97 -8.54
C TYR A 21 6.70 -22.40 -7.98
N SER A 22 6.06 -22.58 -6.83
CA SER A 22 5.82 -23.92 -6.31
C SER A 22 4.58 -24.49 -6.99
N GLY A 23 4.71 -25.56 -7.77
CA GLY A 23 3.57 -26.35 -8.29
C GLY A 23 2.68 -26.97 -7.20
N ARG A 24 2.88 -26.61 -5.92
CA ARG A 24 1.91 -26.81 -4.84
C ARG A 24 0.88 -25.69 -4.94
N LYS A 25 -0.41 -26.04 -4.87
CA LYS A 25 -1.52 -25.09 -4.69
C LYS A 25 -1.25 -24.24 -3.45
N LEU A 26 -0.52 -23.13 -3.61
CA LEU A 26 -0.32 -22.15 -2.57
C LEU A 26 -1.71 -21.60 -2.32
N CYS A 27 -2.23 -21.83 -1.12
CA CYS A 27 -3.58 -21.42 -0.78
C CYS A 27 -3.67 -19.91 -1.05
N ILE A 28 -4.44 -19.52 -2.08
CA ILE A 28 -4.61 -18.14 -2.55
C ILE A 28 -4.84 -17.21 -1.35
N ARG A 29 -5.61 -17.69 -0.37
CA ARG A 29 -5.86 -17.01 0.90
C ARG A 29 -4.60 -16.60 1.68
N ARG A 30 -3.54 -17.42 1.74
CA ARG A 30 -2.29 -17.08 2.45
C ARG A 30 -1.44 -16.04 1.72
N PHE A 31 -1.59 -15.93 0.40
CA PHE A 31 -0.88 -14.93 -0.40
C PHE A 31 -1.58 -13.57 -0.36
N TYR A 32 -2.92 -13.55 -0.46
CA TYR A 32 -3.69 -12.31 -0.46
C TYR A 32 -4.02 -11.77 0.95
N MET A 33 -4.12 -12.62 1.99
CA MET A 33 -4.36 -12.17 3.37
C MET A 33 -3.42 -11.06 3.85
N PRO A 34 -2.08 -11.21 3.78
CA PRO A 34 -1.18 -10.15 4.24
C PRO A 34 -1.32 -8.87 3.43
N LYS A 35 -1.61 -8.96 2.12
CA LYS A 35 -1.88 -7.80 1.27
C LYS A 35 -3.14 -7.06 1.70
N ILE A 36 -4.23 -7.80 1.94
CA ILE A 36 -5.51 -7.25 2.40
C ILE A 36 -5.34 -6.59 3.77
N ALA A 37 -4.64 -7.25 4.70
CA ALA A 37 -4.39 -6.70 6.03
C ALA A 37 -3.58 -5.40 5.99
N LEU A 38 -2.54 -5.35 5.17
CA LEU A 38 -1.69 -4.16 5.03
C LEU A 38 -2.47 -3.02 4.35
N ALA A 39 -3.19 -3.33 3.27
CA ALA A 39 -4.03 -2.37 2.57
C ALA A 39 -5.15 -1.79 3.47
N ALA A 40 -5.80 -2.65 4.25
CA ALA A 40 -6.80 -2.24 5.24
C ALA A 40 -6.19 -1.36 6.34
N GLY A 41 -4.98 -1.69 6.82
CA GLY A 41 -4.26 -0.87 7.80
C GLY A 41 -3.97 0.54 7.27
N VAL A 42 -3.42 0.65 6.06
CA VAL A 42 -3.15 1.96 5.43
C VAL A 42 -4.44 2.75 5.23
N PHE A 43 -5.51 2.09 4.77
CA PHE A 43 -6.81 2.72 4.56
C PHE A 43 -7.42 3.26 5.85
N MET A 44 -7.43 2.47 6.92
CA MET A 44 -7.96 2.90 8.22
C MET A 44 -7.18 4.10 8.77
N CYS A 45 -5.85 4.09 8.67
CA CYS A 45 -5.03 5.21 9.11
C CYS A 45 -5.22 6.45 8.25
N SER A 46 -5.42 6.29 6.94
CA SER A 46 -5.69 7.39 6.01
C SER A 46 -7.07 8.02 6.26
N ILE A 47 -8.10 7.20 6.54
CA ILE A 47 -9.40 7.68 7.00
C ILE A 47 -9.26 8.44 8.31
N CYS A 48 -8.54 7.91 9.30
CA CYS A 48 -8.30 8.62 10.57
C CYS A 48 -7.63 9.97 10.34
N MET A 49 -6.60 10.04 9.50
CA MET A 49 -5.94 11.29 9.12
C MET A 49 -6.91 12.26 8.44
N THR A 50 -7.78 11.77 7.56
CA THR A 50 -8.78 12.59 6.86
C THR A 50 -9.81 13.17 7.83
N ILE A 51 -10.35 12.35 8.74
CA ILE A 51 -11.30 12.78 9.78
C ILE A 51 -10.65 13.81 10.70
N LEU A 52 -9.40 13.56 11.11
CA LEU A 52 -8.64 14.49 11.93
C LEU A 52 -8.34 15.80 11.20
N SER A 53 -8.00 15.76 9.90
CA SER A 53 -7.67 16.95 9.09
C SER A 53 -8.84 17.91 8.91
N TYR A 54 -10.07 17.38 8.89
CA TYR A 54 -11.29 18.15 8.70
C TYR A 54 -12.29 17.90 9.84
N PRO A 55 -12.02 18.41 11.06
CA PRO A 55 -13.03 18.38 12.12
C PRO A 55 -14.22 19.31 11.80
N ALA A 56 -14.08 20.15 10.76
CA ALA A 56 -15.03 21.15 10.29
C ALA A 56 -16.42 20.61 9.92
N LEU A 57 -16.58 19.29 9.71
CA LEU A 57 -17.91 18.65 9.56
C LEU A 57 -18.85 18.93 10.75
N TYR A 58 -18.31 19.27 11.92
CA TYR A 58 -19.09 19.63 13.11
C TYR A 58 -19.09 21.13 13.46
N SER A 59 -18.18 21.93 12.89
CA SER A 59 -17.97 23.33 13.32
C SER A 59 -18.38 24.38 12.28
N GLY A 60 -18.78 24.00 11.06
CA GLY A 60 -19.35 24.93 10.06
C GLY A 60 -18.41 26.04 9.58
N ARG A 61 -17.10 25.91 9.80
CA ARG A 61 -16.07 26.88 9.40
C ARG A 61 -15.17 26.27 8.33
N ASP A 62 -15.27 26.79 7.11
CA ASP A 62 -14.38 26.45 6.00
C ASP A 62 -13.01 27.10 6.22
N THR A 63 -12.16 26.45 7.01
CA THR A 63 -10.77 26.87 7.24
C THR A 63 -9.82 25.89 6.57
N SER A 64 -8.67 26.39 6.11
CA SER A 64 -7.67 25.52 5.47
C SER A 64 -7.11 24.51 6.49
N PRO A 65 -6.75 23.28 6.06
CA PRO A 65 -6.30 22.22 6.97
C PRO A 65 -5.12 22.64 7.84
N LEU A 66 -4.21 23.43 7.29
CA LEU A 66 -3.04 23.96 8.01
C LEU A 66 -3.42 24.96 9.11
N LEU A 67 -4.45 25.78 8.89
CA LEU A 67 -4.97 26.68 9.93
C LEU A 67 -5.76 25.91 11.00
N CYS A 68 -6.49 24.86 10.63
CA CYS A 68 -7.16 23.99 11.62
C CYS A 68 -6.18 23.32 12.56
N VAL A 69 -5.05 22.81 12.05
CA VAL A 69 -4.03 22.11 12.86
C VAL A 69 -3.41 23.03 13.91
N ALA A 70 -3.25 24.32 13.60
CA ALA A 70 -2.69 25.31 14.54
C ALA A 70 -3.60 25.56 15.75
N ASP A 71 -4.92 25.44 15.58
CA ASP A 71 -5.93 25.60 16.64
C ASP A 71 -6.22 24.31 17.42
N TRP A 72 -5.60 23.19 17.05
CA TRP A 72 -5.82 21.92 17.75
C TRP A 72 -5.13 21.87 19.11
N GLY A 73 -5.81 21.27 20.09
CA GLY A 73 -5.17 20.86 21.33
C GLY A 73 -4.02 19.89 21.10
N TYR A 74 -2.98 19.96 21.94
CA TYR A 74 -1.76 19.15 21.85
C TYR A 74 -2.03 17.66 21.58
N THR A 75 -3.04 17.08 22.22
CA THR A 75 -3.41 15.67 22.07
C THR A 75 -3.82 15.30 20.63
N LEU A 76 -4.57 16.17 19.94
CA LEU A 76 -5.02 15.92 18.57
C LEU A 76 -3.85 16.04 17.58
N GLN A 77 -2.95 17.00 17.80
CA GLN A 77 -1.73 17.14 16.99
C GLN A 77 -0.84 15.89 17.12
N VAL A 78 -0.65 15.37 18.34
CA VAL A 78 0.12 14.14 18.57
C VAL A 78 -0.53 12.94 17.88
N MET A 79 -1.86 12.78 17.96
CA MET A 79 -2.57 11.70 17.27
C MET A 79 -2.45 11.78 15.74
N TYR A 80 -2.51 12.99 15.19
CA TYR A 80 -2.31 13.22 13.75
C TYR A 80 -0.89 12.86 13.31
N VAL A 81 0.14 13.33 14.02
CA VAL A 81 1.53 13.03 13.68
C VAL A 81 1.82 11.54 13.79
N THR A 82 1.39 10.89 14.88
CA THR A 82 1.61 9.45 15.09
C THR A 82 0.93 8.58 14.04
N SER A 83 -0.31 8.89 13.66
CA SER A 83 -1.01 8.18 12.58
C SER A 83 -0.34 8.39 11.22
N GLY A 84 0.18 9.58 10.93
CA GLY A 84 0.99 9.83 9.73
C GLY A 84 2.29 9.04 9.67
N LEU A 85 3.02 8.98 10.78
CA LEU A 85 4.22 8.16 10.90
C LEU A 85 3.91 6.67 10.70
N LEU A 86 2.77 6.21 11.21
CA LEU A 86 2.34 4.83 11.06
C LEU A 86 1.98 4.49 9.60
N VAL A 87 1.34 5.39 8.86
CA VAL A 87 1.12 5.26 7.41
C VAL A 87 2.44 5.16 6.67
N LEU A 88 3.41 6.06 6.95
CA LEU A 88 4.72 6.02 6.32
C LEU A 88 5.44 4.69 6.59
N PHE A 89 5.37 4.19 7.83
CA PHE A 89 5.94 2.90 8.19
C PHE A 89 5.29 1.75 7.41
N LEU A 90 3.95 1.67 7.36
CA LEU A 90 3.24 0.66 6.56
C LEU A 90 3.62 0.71 5.08
N LEU A 91 3.77 1.91 4.51
CA LEU A 91 4.21 2.10 3.13
C LEU A 91 5.64 1.62 2.90
N THR A 92 6.56 1.86 3.82
CA THR A 92 7.94 1.37 3.70
C THR A 92 7.99 -0.17 3.75
N VAL A 93 7.23 -0.79 4.65
CA VAL A 93 7.11 -2.25 4.73
C VAL A 93 6.55 -2.82 3.43
N TRP A 94 5.51 -2.17 2.88
CA TRP A 94 4.94 -2.54 1.59
C TRP A 94 5.96 -2.44 0.45
N PHE A 95 6.74 -1.36 0.41
CA PHE A 95 7.73 -1.14 -0.64
C PHE A 95 8.85 -2.20 -0.61
N VAL A 96 9.35 -2.52 0.59
CA VAL A 96 10.33 -3.60 0.79
C VAL A 96 9.75 -4.94 0.34
N TRP A 97 8.48 -5.22 0.68
CA TRP A 97 7.78 -6.42 0.22
C TRP A 97 7.70 -6.47 -1.31
N LEU A 98 7.32 -5.37 -1.96
CA LEU A 98 7.23 -5.27 -3.42
C LEU A 98 8.58 -5.59 -4.08
N ILE A 99 9.67 -4.99 -3.58
CA ILE A 99 11.03 -5.28 -4.07
C ILE A 99 11.36 -6.77 -3.89
N ALA A 100 11.05 -7.35 -2.74
CA ALA A 100 11.26 -8.77 -2.51
C ALA A 100 10.46 -9.66 -3.48
N CYS A 101 9.20 -9.30 -3.78
CA CYS A 101 8.38 -9.99 -4.77
C CYS A 101 8.96 -9.87 -6.19
N VAL A 102 9.35 -8.66 -6.62
CA VAL A 102 9.91 -8.42 -7.96
C VAL A 102 11.24 -9.13 -8.13
N THR A 103 12.13 -9.06 -7.14
CA THR A 103 13.43 -9.73 -7.18
C THR A 103 13.30 -11.25 -7.20
N ASN A 104 12.40 -11.83 -6.39
CA ASN A 104 12.14 -13.27 -6.43
C ASN A 104 11.52 -13.70 -7.76
N THR A 105 10.57 -12.92 -8.29
CA THR A 105 9.94 -13.18 -9.59
C THR A 105 10.97 -13.12 -10.73
N GLY A 106 11.86 -12.12 -10.71
CA GLY A 106 12.96 -11.99 -11.67
C GLY A 106 13.96 -13.15 -11.58
N ARG A 107 14.34 -13.59 -10.37
CA ARG A 107 15.20 -14.77 -10.16
C ARG A 107 14.56 -16.04 -10.72
N VAL A 108 13.25 -16.22 -10.55
CA VAL A 108 12.50 -17.35 -11.11
C VAL A 108 12.44 -17.27 -12.64
N LEU A 109 12.10 -16.10 -13.20
CA LEU A 109 12.01 -15.89 -14.64
C LEU A 109 13.34 -16.18 -15.35
N ARG A 110 14.48 -15.81 -14.74
CA ARG A 110 15.82 -16.10 -15.26
C ARG A 110 16.17 -17.60 -15.27
N ARG A 111 15.56 -18.41 -14.41
CA ARG A 111 15.81 -19.87 -14.32
C ARG A 111 14.92 -20.70 -15.23
N LEU A 112 13.83 -20.12 -15.77
CA LEU A 112 12.90 -20.85 -16.62
C LEU A 112 13.45 -21.00 -18.05
N PRO A 113 13.32 -22.18 -18.68
CA PRO A 113 13.69 -22.34 -20.09
C PRO A 113 12.83 -21.40 -20.94
N TYR A 114 13.48 -20.79 -21.94
CA TYR A 114 12.84 -19.84 -22.84
C TYR A 114 11.79 -20.55 -23.69
N LEU A 115 10.56 -20.07 -23.63
CA LEU A 115 9.45 -20.49 -24.48
C LEU A 115 9.01 -19.27 -25.28
N GLN A 116 9.00 -19.37 -26.61
CA GLN A 116 8.59 -18.27 -27.52
C GLN A 116 7.19 -17.73 -27.22
N THR A 117 6.32 -18.51 -26.56
CA THR A 117 4.97 -18.11 -26.17
C THR A 117 4.90 -17.31 -24.86
N ARG A 118 6.01 -17.14 -24.13
CA ARG A 118 6.04 -16.41 -22.84
C ARG A 118 6.74 -15.06 -22.97
N PHE A 119 6.01 -14.07 -23.49
CA PHE A 119 6.49 -12.69 -23.70
C PHE A 119 7.04 -12.01 -22.43
N GLN A 120 6.59 -12.41 -21.23
CA GLN A 120 7.09 -11.88 -19.96
C GLN A 120 8.57 -12.20 -19.66
N GLN A 121 9.20 -13.15 -20.39
CA GLN A 121 10.60 -13.54 -20.20
C GLN A 121 11.60 -12.64 -20.95
N LEU A 122 11.16 -11.94 -22.00
CA LEU A 122 12.02 -11.15 -22.88
C LEU A 122 12.84 -10.06 -22.14
N PRO A 123 12.24 -9.17 -21.32
CA PRO A 123 13.01 -8.09 -20.68
C PRO A 123 14.04 -8.58 -19.65
N TYR A 124 13.83 -9.75 -19.03
CA TYR A 124 14.73 -10.29 -17.99
C TYR A 124 15.96 -11.04 -18.54
N ARG A 125 16.04 -11.21 -19.87
CA ARG A 125 17.14 -11.91 -20.54
C ARG A 125 18.14 -10.94 -21.19
N PHE A 126 17.68 -9.75 -21.57
CA PHE A 126 18.53 -8.71 -22.17
C PHE A 126 19.09 -7.72 -21.14
N PHE A 127 18.69 -7.84 -19.87
CA PHE A 127 19.16 -7.04 -18.72
C PHE A 127 19.34 -7.93 -17.46
#